data_AF-A0A8C1KFY0-F1
#
_entry.id   AF-A0A8C1KFY0-F1
#
_cell.length_a   1.000
_cell.length_b   1.000
_cell.length_c   1.000
_cell.angle_alpha   90.00
_cell.angle_beta   90.00
_cell.angle_gamma   90.00
#
_symmetry.space_group_name_H-M   'P 1'
#
loop_
_entity.id
_entity.type
_entity.pdbx_description
1 polymer ?
#
loop_
_entity_poly.entity_id
_entity_poly.type
_entity_poly.pdbx_seq_one_letter_code
_entity_poly.pdbx_strand_id
1 'polypeptide(L)'
;MCLSPTDPYSGILTTGVTVDTDEHWCSQINRLQQLIDKLECQSPKLEPLKEDTLASTYKSNILLVQRQMSVTENDLEEFQKALKTYADTTANQNDNLHVSIQKLPQKSCYIIYEFWQNRISWMSYLQSDASKMFQRCIIDMLEDPEIVSTMLMPGKSGRHLLVWLLKPNATVSAYRQKELNMNPRAEKHWLVIFSEEL
;
A
#
# COMPACT_ATOMS: atom_id res chain seq x y z
N MET A 1 44.79 13.15 -44.12
CA MET A 1 44.71 14.47 -44.77
C MET A 1 43.24 14.81 -44.95
N CYS A 2 42.80 15.89 -44.28
CA CYS A 2 41.46 16.46 -44.37
C CYS A 2 41.24 17.08 -45.75
N LEU A 3 40.01 17.08 -46.27
CA LEU A 3 39.51 18.14 -47.15
C LEU A 3 38.00 18.32 -46.91
N SER A 4 37.66 19.39 -46.19
CA SER A 4 36.33 20.00 -46.23
C SER A 4 36.15 20.78 -47.53
N PRO A 5 34.91 20.97 -47.99
CA PRO A 5 34.56 22.28 -48.56
C PRO A 5 33.18 22.74 -48.05
N THR A 6 33.10 23.79 -47.24
CA THR A 6 33.00 25.22 -47.59
C THR A 6 31.57 25.68 -47.35
N ASP A 7 31.41 26.44 -46.27
CA ASP A 7 30.23 27.24 -46.01
C ASP A 7 30.23 28.46 -46.95
N PRO A 8 29.07 28.88 -47.50
CA PRO A 8 28.86 30.27 -47.81
C PRO A 8 27.58 30.75 -47.10
N TYR A 9 27.81 31.48 -46.02
CA TYR A 9 26.87 32.33 -45.33
C TYR A 9 25.97 33.13 -46.30
N SER A 10 24.65 32.93 -46.20
CA SER A 10 23.62 33.85 -46.68
C SER A 10 22.35 33.48 -45.91
N GLY A 11 21.92 34.21 -44.89
CA GLY A 11 21.61 35.63 -44.96
C GLY A 11 20.09 35.79 -44.88
N ILE A 12 19.58 35.74 -43.65
CA ILE A 12 18.39 36.47 -43.17
C ILE A 12 17.04 36.21 -43.89
N LEU A 13 16.10 35.62 -43.15
CA LEU A 13 14.70 36.09 -43.17
C LEU A 13 14.14 36.01 -41.74
N THR A 14 14.08 37.19 -41.12
CA THR A 14 13.08 37.62 -40.13
C THR A 14 12.87 36.77 -38.87
N THR A 15 13.78 36.87 -37.91
CA THR A 15 13.56 37.29 -36.51
C THR A 15 14.79 36.86 -35.73
N GLY A 16 15.49 37.83 -35.14
CA GLY A 16 16.62 37.56 -34.26
C GLY A 16 16.16 36.80 -33.05
N VAL A 17 16.41 35.50 -33.03
CA VAL A 17 16.46 34.69 -31.81
C VAL A 17 17.70 33.81 -31.98
N THR A 18 18.82 34.29 -31.45
CA THR A 18 19.86 33.38 -30.99
C THR A 18 19.17 32.47 -29.99
N VAL A 19 18.89 31.22 -30.37
CA VAL A 19 18.45 30.24 -29.39
C VAL A 19 19.70 29.95 -28.58
N ASP A 20 19.84 30.67 -27.47
CA ASP A 20 20.85 30.46 -26.45
C ASP A 20 20.70 29.03 -25.92
N THR A 21 21.36 28.11 -26.62
CA THR A 21 21.40 26.70 -26.30
C THR A 21 22.12 26.49 -24.96
N ASP A 22 23.06 27.37 -24.64
CA ASP A 22 23.76 27.41 -23.35
C ASP A 22 22.83 27.83 -22.20
N GLU A 23 21.94 28.81 -22.39
CA GLU A 23 20.99 29.21 -21.35
C GLU A 23 19.97 28.11 -21.02
N HIS A 24 19.55 27.35 -22.03
CA HIS A 24 18.67 26.20 -21.83
C HIS A 24 19.37 25.10 -21.02
N TRP A 25 20.62 24.77 -21.34
CA TRP A 25 21.40 23.78 -20.58
C TRP A 25 21.68 24.22 -19.14
N CYS A 26 22.06 25.48 -18.93
CA CYS A 26 22.25 26.04 -17.58
C CYS A 26 20.96 25.99 -16.75
N SER A 27 19.81 26.26 -17.36
CA SER A 27 18.50 26.19 -16.68
C SER A 27 18.15 24.77 -16.25
N GLN A 28 18.47 23.75 -17.07
CA GLN A 28 18.24 22.34 -16.71
C GLN A 28 19.15 21.89 -15.56
N ILE A 29 20.42 22.30 -15.59
CA ILE A 29 21.37 22.02 -14.51
C ILE A 29 20.89 22.66 -13.20
N ASN A 30 20.48 23.93 -13.24
CA ASN A 30 19.96 24.64 -12.06
C ASN A 30 18.68 23.99 -11.51
N ARG A 31 17.78 23.53 -12.39
CA ARG A 31 16.58 22.80 -11.98
C ARG A 31 16.93 21.47 -11.32
N LEU A 32 17.89 20.73 -11.86
CA LEU A 32 18.35 19.47 -11.26
C LEU A 32 19.00 19.71 -9.90
N GLN A 33 19.83 20.74 -9.76
CA GLN A 33 20.41 21.11 -8.47
C GLN A 33 19.32 21.41 -7.44
N GLN A 34 18.30 22.19 -7.79
CA GLN A 34 17.17 22.46 -6.89
C GLN A 34 16.35 21.21 -6.54
N LEU A 35 16.23 20.25 -7.48
CA LEU A 35 15.55 18.99 -7.20
C LEU A 35 16.39 18.10 -6.29
N ILE A 36 17.71 18.06 -6.49
CA ILE A 36 18.64 17.36 -5.61
C ILE A 36 18.59 18.01 -4.23
N ASP A 37 18.68 19.32 -4.09
CA ASP A 37 18.58 20.01 -2.79
C ASP A 37 17.23 19.75 -2.08
N LYS A 38 16.15 19.48 -2.84
CA LYS A 38 14.83 19.11 -2.30
C LYS A 38 14.69 17.60 -2.01
N LEU A 39 15.46 16.75 -2.69
CA LEU A 39 15.44 15.28 -2.60
C LEU A 39 16.51 14.73 -1.67
N GLU A 40 17.60 15.47 -1.46
CA GLU A 40 18.48 15.39 -0.31
C GLU A 40 17.59 15.67 0.88
N CYS A 41 16.91 14.61 1.32
CA CYS A 41 16.22 14.55 2.57
C CYS A 41 17.21 15.08 3.60
N GLN A 42 17.04 16.34 4.02
CA GLN A 42 17.31 16.64 5.41
C GLN A 42 16.49 15.60 6.14
N SER A 43 17.20 14.58 6.66
CA SER A 43 16.60 13.52 7.45
C SER A 43 15.58 14.23 8.33
N PRO A 44 14.28 13.90 8.19
CA PRO A 44 13.24 14.68 8.84
C PRO A 44 13.71 14.88 10.26
N LYS A 45 13.77 16.13 10.74
CA LYS A 45 14.23 16.39 12.10
C LYS A 45 13.22 15.71 13.02
N LEU A 46 13.49 14.45 13.31
CA LEU A 46 12.67 13.62 14.15
C LEU A 46 12.85 14.23 15.52
N GLU A 47 11.89 15.04 15.94
CA GLU A 47 11.79 15.36 17.36
C GLU A 47 11.72 14.02 18.09
N PRO A 48 12.48 13.84 19.20
CA PRO A 48 12.31 12.68 20.06
C PRO A 48 10.81 12.52 20.30
N LEU A 49 10.30 11.30 20.06
CA LEU A 49 8.89 10.98 20.21
C LEU A 49 8.43 11.53 21.56
N LYS A 50 7.72 12.66 21.54
CA LYS A 50 7.05 13.13 22.73
C LYS A 50 5.96 12.11 22.96
N GLU A 51 6.03 11.42 24.08
CA GLU A 51 4.95 10.57 24.55
C GLU A 51 3.75 11.49 24.78
N ASP A 52 2.97 11.71 23.72
CA ASP A 52 1.81 12.57 23.78
C ASP A 52 0.90 12.01 24.87
N THR A 53 0.81 12.72 25.98
CA THR A 53 -0.15 12.49 27.07
C THR A 53 -1.58 12.80 26.61
N LEU A 54 -1.85 12.71 25.30
CA LEU A 54 -3.15 12.78 24.69
C LEU A 54 -3.64 11.34 24.47
N ALA A 55 -3.95 10.66 25.58
CA ALA A 55 -4.78 9.46 25.57
C ALA A 55 -6.14 9.67 24.83
N SER A 56 -6.50 10.91 24.49
CA SER A 56 -7.69 11.28 23.74
C SER A 56 -7.60 11.05 22.22
N THR A 57 -6.41 11.04 21.61
CA THR A 57 -6.23 10.79 20.15
C THR A 57 -6.22 9.31 19.80
N TYR A 58 -5.85 8.43 20.75
CA TYR A 58 -5.93 6.97 20.59
C TYR A 58 -7.36 6.43 20.56
N LYS A 59 -8.37 7.23 20.93
CA LYS A 59 -9.79 6.82 20.87
C LYS A 59 -10.27 6.46 19.46
N SER A 60 -9.49 6.73 18.41
CA SER A 60 -9.90 6.47 17.04
C SER A 60 -8.77 5.88 16.18
N ASN A 61 -7.81 5.16 16.77
CA ASN A 61 -6.81 4.45 15.97
C ASN A 61 -7.31 3.05 15.60
N ILE A 62 -7.18 2.69 14.33
CA ILE A 62 -7.46 1.35 13.80
C ILE A 62 -6.16 0.56 13.86
N LEU A 63 -6.22 -0.70 14.28
CA LEU A 63 -5.09 -1.61 14.21
C LEU A 63 -5.12 -2.35 12.87
N LEU A 64 -4.05 -2.20 12.08
CA LEU A 64 -3.77 -3.07 10.95
C LEU A 64 -2.89 -4.22 11.43
N VAL A 65 -3.31 -5.45 11.15
CA VAL A 65 -2.54 -6.67 11.36
C VAL A 65 -2.26 -7.27 10.00
N GLN A 66 -1.00 -7.56 9.74
CA GLN A 66 -0.54 -8.24 8.53
C GLN A 66 0.01 -9.61 8.94
N ARG A 67 -0.51 -10.67 8.33
CA ARG A 67 -0.12 -12.06 8.60
C ARG A 67 0.38 -12.68 7.31
N GLN A 68 1.65 -13.05 7.26
CA GLN A 68 2.27 -13.64 6.09
C GLN A 68 2.58 -15.11 6.33
N MET A 69 2.22 -15.94 5.36
CA MET A 69 2.32 -17.39 5.41
C MET A 69 2.87 -17.93 4.10
N SER A 70 3.93 -18.72 4.15
CA SER A 70 4.43 -19.52 3.02
C SER A 70 3.94 -20.95 3.21
N VAL A 71 3.26 -21.51 2.23
CA VAL A 71 2.55 -22.79 2.33
C VAL A 71 3.23 -23.82 1.42
N THR A 72 3.34 -25.05 1.90
CA THR A 72 3.87 -26.16 1.11
C THR A 72 2.97 -26.40 -0.11
N GLU A 73 3.55 -26.83 -1.23
CA GLU A 73 2.76 -27.11 -2.44
C GLU A 73 1.76 -28.26 -2.23
N ASN A 74 2.09 -29.23 -1.37
CA ASN A 74 1.24 -30.40 -1.10
C ASN A 74 -0.03 -30.05 -0.32
N ASP A 75 0.02 -29.05 0.55
CA ASP A 75 -1.09 -28.73 1.47
C ASP A 75 -1.87 -27.48 1.02
N LEU A 76 -1.56 -26.95 -0.17
CA LEU A 76 -2.09 -25.69 -0.70
C LEU A 76 -3.62 -25.65 -0.74
N GLU A 77 -4.27 -26.71 -1.24
CA GLU A 77 -5.73 -26.74 -1.38
C GLU A 77 -6.44 -26.75 -0.02
N GLU A 78 -5.88 -27.49 0.95
CA GLU A 78 -6.44 -27.57 2.31
C GLU A 78 -6.25 -26.24 3.03
N PHE A 79 -5.06 -25.65 2.90
CA PHE A 79 -4.77 -24.31 3.40
C PHE A 79 -5.74 -23.27 2.84
N GLN A 80 -5.99 -23.25 1.52
CA GLN A 80 -6.91 -22.29 0.90
C GLN A 80 -8.34 -22.41 1.44
N LYS A 81 -8.81 -23.64 1.71
CA LYS A 81 -10.11 -23.87 2.34
C LYS A 81 -10.14 -23.33 3.77
N ALA A 82 -9.12 -23.66 4.57
CA ALA A 82 -8.99 -23.18 5.94
C ALA A 82 -8.90 -21.64 5.99
N LEU A 83 -8.12 -21.04 5.09
CA LEU A 83 -7.94 -19.60 4.95
C LEU A 83 -9.25 -18.91 4.60
N LYS A 84 -10.02 -19.46 3.66
CA LYS A 84 -11.33 -18.91 3.30
C LYS A 84 -12.29 -18.95 4.49
N THR A 85 -12.40 -20.09 5.17
CA THR A 85 -13.25 -20.21 6.36
C THR A 85 -12.82 -19.25 7.47
N TYR A 86 -11.51 -19.10 7.69
CA TYR A 86 -10.97 -18.13 8.64
C TYR A 86 -11.32 -16.70 8.27
N ALA A 87 -11.13 -16.31 7.00
CA ALA A 87 -11.43 -14.96 6.52
C ALA A 87 -12.92 -14.62 6.67
N ASP A 88 -13.81 -15.54 6.28
CA ASP A 88 -15.25 -15.38 6.44
C ASP A 88 -15.63 -15.24 7.93
N THR A 89 -15.04 -16.07 8.80
CA THR A 89 -15.33 -16.00 10.25
C THR A 89 -14.80 -14.71 10.88
N THR A 90 -13.62 -14.26 10.43
CA THR A 90 -12.95 -13.05 10.92
C THR A 90 -13.68 -11.78 10.47
N ALA A 91 -14.10 -11.72 9.20
CA ALA A 91 -14.84 -10.59 8.64
C ALA A 91 -16.23 -10.41 9.28
N ASN A 92 -16.80 -11.47 9.84
CA ASN A 92 -18.07 -11.43 10.57
C ASN A 92 -17.92 -11.07 12.06
N GLN A 93 -16.69 -10.81 12.55
CA GLN A 93 -16.49 -10.32 13.92
C GLN A 93 -16.92 -8.85 14.04
N ASN A 94 -17.67 -8.52 15.09
CA ASN A 94 -18.20 -7.16 15.30
C ASN A 94 -17.12 -6.08 15.32
N ASP A 95 -15.94 -6.40 15.85
CA ASP A 95 -14.83 -5.46 16.01
C ASP A 95 -13.80 -5.53 14.87
N ASN A 96 -14.02 -6.42 13.89
CA ASN A 96 -13.25 -6.45 12.66
C ASN A 96 -13.92 -5.52 11.65
N LEU A 97 -13.14 -4.59 11.11
CA LEU A 97 -13.60 -3.59 10.16
C LEU A 97 -13.45 -4.09 8.71
N HIS A 98 -12.44 -4.92 8.45
CA HIS A 98 -12.16 -5.46 7.13
C HIS A 98 -11.12 -6.59 7.20
N VAL A 99 -11.25 -7.56 6.29
CA VAL A 99 -10.23 -8.56 5.99
C VAL A 99 -9.97 -8.56 4.49
N SER A 100 -8.70 -8.56 4.11
CA SER A 100 -8.25 -8.73 2.73
C SER A 100 -7.18 -9.80 2.67
N ILE A 101 -7.13 -10.56 1.57
CA ILE A 101 -6.12 -11.59 1.33
C ILE A 101 -5.42 -11.25 0.02
N GLN A 102 -4.10 -11.34 0.04
CA GLN A 102 -3.23 -11.15 -1.11
C GLN A 102 -2.37 -12.40 -1.30
N LYS A 103 -2.42 -13.00 -2.49
CA LYS A 103 -1.46 -14.01 -2.91
C LYS A 103 -0.26 -13.32 -3.56
N LEU A 104 0.96 -13.67 -3.15
CA LEU A 104 2.16 -13.15 -3.78
C LEU A 104 2.41 -13.87 -5.12
N PRO A 105 2.80 -13.15 -6.18
CA PRO A 105 3.13 -13.78 -7.44
C PRO A 105 4.35 -14.69 -7.26
N GLN A 106 4.36 -15.81 -8.00
CA GLN A 106 5.48 -16.78 -8.09
C GLN A 106 5.72 -17.69 -6.87
N LYS A 107 4.95 -17.58 -5.78
CA LYS A 107 5.07 -18.46 -4.60
C LYS A 107 3.71 -18.84 -4.03
N SER A 108 3.65 -19.95 -3.32
CA SER A 108 2.51 -20.32 -2.44
C SER A 108 2.51 -19.48 -1.16
N CYS A 109 2.68 -18.17 -1.29
CA CYS A 109 2.77 -17.23 -0.19
C CYS A 109 1.56 -16.29 -0.16
N TYR A 110 0.96 -16.16 1.01
CA TYR A 110 -0.27 -15.40 1.23
C TYR A 110 -0.05 -14.37 2.33
N ILE A 111 -0.66 -13.20 2.16
CA ILE A 111 -0.69 -12.13 3.15
C ILE A 111 -2.16 -11.83 3.47
N ILE A 112 -2.51 -11.93 4.74
CA ILE A 112 -3.81 -11.53 5.28
C ILE A 112 -3.64 -10.15 5.90
N TYR A 113 -4.50 -9.22 5.52
CA TYR A 113 -4.63 -7.90 6.15
C TYR A 113 -5.93 -7.86 6.94
N GLU A 114 -5.84 -7.68 8.25
CA GLU A 114 -6.98 -7.57 9.14
C GLU A 114 -7.00 -6.18 9.78
N PHE A 115 -8.14 -5.50 9.66
CA PHE A 115 -8.34 -4.18 10.24
C PHE A 115 -9.23 -4.32 11.45
N TRP A 116 -8.69 -4.05 12.63
CA TRP A 116 -9.37 -4.18 13.91
C TRP A 116 -9.64 -2.81 14.52
N GLN A 117 -10.79 -2.67 15.18
CA GLN A 117 -11.16 -1.41 15.83
C GLN A 117 -10.11 -0.93 16.83
N ASN A 118 -9.44 -1.85 17.53
CA ASN A 118 -8.34 -1.58 18.45
C ASN A 118 -7.58 -2.87 18.78
N ARG A 119 -6.48 -2.74 19.53
CA ARG A 119 -5.64 -3.87 19.94
C ARG A 119 -6.37 -4.86 20.87
N ILE A 120 -7.28 -4.38 21.71
CA ILE A 120 -7.99 -5.24 22.67
C ILE A 120 -8.89 -6.21 21.92
N SER A 121 -9.61 -5.73 20.91
CA SER A 121 -10.46 -6.56 20.05
C SER A 121 -9.67 -7.65 19.32
N TRP A 122 -8.53 -7.30 18.70
CA TRP A 122 -7.66 -8.29 18.05
C TRP A 122 -7.13 -9.34 19.04
N MET A 123 -6.60 -8.90 20.19
CA MET A 123 -6.08 -9.82 21.22
C MET A 123 -7.17 -10.75 21.76
N SER A 124 -8.39 -10.24 21.93
CA SER A 124 -9.55 -11.04 22.31
C SER A 124 -9.88 -12.08 21.23
N TYR A 125 -9.89 -11.68 19.96
CA TYR A 125 -10.13 -12.59 18.84
C TYR A 125 -9.10 -13.71 18.74
N LEU A 126 -7.82 -13.43 19.01
CA LEU A 126 -6.77 -14.47 19.05
C LEU A 126 -7.05 -15.55 20.10
N GLN A 127 -7.83 -15.25 21.14
CA GLN A 127 -8.25 -16.23 22.14
C GLN A 127 -9.50 -17.03 21.76
N SER A 128 -10.21 -16.64 20.70
CA SER A 128 -11.39 -17.33 20.22
C SER A 128 -11.08 -18.72 19.64
N ASP A 129 -12.08 -19.59 19.62
CA ASP A 129 -11.97 -20.91 19.01
C ASP A 129 -11.69 -20.81 17.51
N ALA A 130 -12.31 -19.86 16.81
CA ALA A 130 -12.07 -19.64 15.38
C ALA A 130 -10.59 -19.37 15.07
N SER A 131 -9.96 -18.46 15.81
CA SER A 131 -8.54 -18.16 15.62
C SER A 131 -7.64 -19.33 16.01
N LYS A 132 -7.94 -20.03 17.11
CA LYS A 132 -7.14 -21.18 17.57
C LYS A 132 -7.26 -22.37 16.63
N MET A 133 -8.45 -22.63 16.10
CA MET A 133 -8.69 -23.69 15.12
C MET A 133 -7.91 -23.41 13.83
N PHE A 134 -7.96 -22.18 13.31
CA PHE A 134 -7.19 -21.81 12.13
C PHE A 134 -5.68 -21.98 12.35
N GLN A 135 -5.15 -21.50 13.48
CA GLN A 135 -3.73 -21.67 13.83
C GLN A 135 -3.30 -23.14 13.92
N ARG A 136 -4.13 -24.00 14.54
CA ARG A 136 -3.86 -25.44 14.61
C ARG A 136 -3.92 -26.11 13.24
N CYS A 137 -4.82 -25.64 12.36
CA CYS A 137 -4.97 -26.18 11.02
C CYS A 137 -3.74 -25.87 10.17
N ILE A 138 -3.24 -24.63 10.21
CA ILE A 138 -2.18 -24.22 9.31
C ILE A 138 -0.77 -24.60 9.78
N ILE A 139 -0.55 -24.91 11.06
CA ILE A 139 0.81 -25.09 11.63
C ILE A 139 1.65 -26.13 10.88
N ASP A 140 1.02 -27.21 10.42
CA ASP A 140 1.68 -28.30 9.70
C ASP A 140 1.72 -28.08 8.18
N MET A 141 1.06 -27.03 7.68
CA MET A 141 0.94 -26.71 6.25
C MET A 141 1.94 -25.63 5.79
N LEU A 142 2.63 -24.98 6.71
CA LEU A 142 3.55 -23.88 6.39
C LEU A 142 4.98 -24.37 6.13
N GLU A 143 5.62 -23.81 5.09
CA GLU A 143 7.05 -24.00 4.82
C GLU A 143 7.93 -23.27 5.84
N ASP A 144 7.52 -22.05 6.19
CA ASP A 144 8.19 -21.18 7.14
C ASP A 144 7.20 -20.76 8.25
N PRO A 145 7.67 -20.46 9.47
CA PRO A 145 6.81 -19.92 10.52
C PRO A 145 6.06 -18.66 10.07
N GLU A 146 4.82 -18.54 10.51
CA GLU A 146 3.99 -17.37 10.24
C GLU A 146 4.68 -16.06 10.72
N ILE A 147 4.68 -15.04 9.87
CA ILE A 147 5.18 -13.71 10.20
C ILE A 147 4.01 -12.77 10.44
N VAL A 148 3.94 -12.16 11.63
CA VAL A 148 2.89 -11.21 12.00
C VAL A 148 3.48 -9.82 12.23
N SER A 149 2.95 -8.83 11.53
CA SER A 149 3.30 -7.41 11.67
C SER A 149 2.06 -6.59 12.04
N THR A 150 2.25 -5.53 12.82
CA THR A 150 1.13 -4.66 13.23
C THR A 150 1.47 -3.19 13.03
N MET A 151 0.47 -2.39 12.69
CA MET A 151 0.59 -0.95 12.50
C MET A 151 -0.67 -0.24 13.02
N LEU A 152 -0.49 0.88 13.72
CA LEU A 152 -1.61 1.74 14.13
C LEU A 152 -1.88 2.78 13.04
N MET A 153 -3.13 2.84 12.60
CA MET A 153 -3.60 3.73 11.55
C MET A 153 -4.55 4.78 12.13
N PRO A 154 -4.44 6.05 11.73
CA PRO A 154 -5.38 7.08 12.19
C PRO A 154 -6.76 6.84 11.58
N GLY A 155 -7.79 6.63 12.41
CA GLY A 155 -9.13 6.19 11.97
C GLY A 155 -9.90 7.22 11.13
N LYS A 156 -9.46 8.48 11.09
CA LYS A 156 -10.05 9.52 10.22
C LYS A 156 -9.57 9.43 8.75
N SER A 157 -8.43 8.78 8.47
CA SER A 157 -7.83 8.68 7.13
C SER A 157 -7.48 7.25 6.68
N GLY A 158 -7.63 6.25 7.56
CA GLY A 158 -7.29 4.85 7.25
C GLY A 158 -8.02 4.27 6.04
N ARG A 159 -9.24 4.76 5.73
CA ARG A 159 -10.04 4.29 4.58
C ARG A 159 -9.47 4.68 3.21
N HIS A 160 -8.79 5.82 3.09
CA HIS A 160 -8.10 6.18 1.85
C HIS A 160 -6.73 5.50 1.73
N LEU A 161 -6.05 5.28 2.86
CA LEU A 161 -4.78 4.53 2.89
C LEU A 161 -4.98 3.04 2.57
N LEU A 162 -6.12 2.47 2.94
CA LEU A 162 -6.57 1.12 2.57
C LEU A 162 -6.56 0.89 1.06
N VAL A 163 -7.04 1.88 0.29
CA VAL A 163 -7.05 1.81 -1.19
C VAL A 163 -5.63 1.87 -1.76
N TRP A 164 -4.76 2.68 -1.16
CA TRP A 164 -3.36 2.82 -1.56
C TRP A 164 -2.50 1.59 -1.23
N LEU A 165 -2.66 1.02 -0.03
CA LEU A 165 -1.88 -0.15 0.42
C LEU A 165 -2.25 -1.43 -0.35
N LEU A 166 -3.54 -1.60 -0.71
CA LEU A 166 -4.01 -2.78 -1.42
C LEU A 166 -3.83 -2.69 -2.94
N LYS A 167 -3.54 -1.50 -3.50
CA LYS A 167 -3.31 -1.30 -4.95
C LYS A 167 -2.26 -0.21 -5.23
N PRO A 168 -0.95 -0.50 -5.12
CA PRO A 168 0.10 0.48 -5.39
C PRO A 168 0.16 0.97 -6.86
N ASN A 169 -0.51 0.29 -7.81
CA ASN A 169 -0.45 0.59 -9.25
C ASN A 169 -1.78 1.05 -9.87
N ALA A 170 -2.81 1.37 -9.08
CA ALA A 170 -4.10 1.82 -9.63
C ALA A 170 -4.11 3.34 -9.85
N THR A 171 -4.42 3.79 -11.08
CA THR A 171 -4.48 5.21 -11.44
C THR A 171 -5.57 5.94 -10.65
N VAL A 172 -5.17 6.99 -9.92
CA VAL A 172 -5.98 7.79 -8.98
C VAL A 172 -7.28 8.34 -9.59
N SER A 173 -7.38 8.47 -10.91
CA SER A 173 -8.54 9.03 -11.63
C SER A 173 -9.81 8.16 -11.59
N ALA A 174 -9.69 6.83 -11.42
CA ALA A 174 -10.85 5.94 -11.44
C ALA A 174 -11.70 6.00 -10.15
N TYR A 175 -11.10 6.44 -9.03
CA TYR A 175 -11.76 6.47 -7.72
C TYR A 175 -12.64 7.72 -7.52
N ARG A 176 -12.19 8.89 -8.00
CA ARG A 176 -12.88 10.18 -7.80
C ARG A 176 -14.25 10.25 -8.50
N GLN A 177 -14.41 9.58 -9.65
CA GLN A 177 -15.67 9.61 -10.39
C GLN A 177 -16.77 8.72 -9.78
N LYS A 178 -16.39 7.71 -8.96
CA LYS A 178 -17.33 6.77 -8.33
C LYS A 178 -17.86 7.26 -6.98
N GLU A 179 -17.08 8.04 -6.23
CA GLU A 179 -17.50 8.60 -4.94
C GLU A 179 -18.64 9.64 -5.05
N LEU A 180 -18.68 10.42 -6.14
CA LEU A 180 -19.66 11.50 -6.31
C LEU A 180 -21.10 11.02 -6.60
N ASN A 181 -21.32 9.72 -6.89
CA ASN A 181 -22.61 9.19 -7.33
C ASN A 181 -23.26 8.17 -6.38
N MET A 182 -22.82 8.03 -5.12
CA MET A 182 -23.30 6.93 -4.27
C MET A 182 -24.10 7.33 -3.03
N ASN A 183 -25.19 6.58 -2.85
CA ASN A 183 -26.19 6.66 -1.78
C ASN A 183 -25.59 6.16 -0.44
N PRO A 184 -25.71 6.92 0.66
CA PRO A 184 -25.13 6.60 1.97
C PRO A 184 -25.68 5.32 2.63
N ARG A 185 -26.69 4.65 2.05
CA ARG A 185 -27.25 3.38 2.57
C ARG A 185 -26.60 2.12 1.99
N ALA A 186 -25.69 2.25 1.01
CA ALA A 186 -25.03 1.13 0.34
C ALA A 186 -23.60 0.81 0.87
N GLU A 187 -23.19 1.42 1.99
CA GLU A 187 -21.83 1.37 2.54
C GLU A 187 -21.34 -0.01 3.02
N LYS A 188 -22.19 -1.04 3.03
CA LYS A 188 -21.83 -2.37 3.58
C LYS A 188 -21.29 -3.38 2.57
N HIS A 189 -21.27 -3.08 1.27
CA HIS A 189 -21.11 -4.12 0.23
C HIS A 189 -19.94 -3.96 -0.74
N TRP A 190 -19.01 -3.03 -0.53
CA TRP A 190 -17.88 -2.89 -1.48
C TRP A 190 -16.52 -2.82 -0.80
N LEU A 191 -15.96 -4.00 -0.57
CA LEU A 191 -14.52 -4.31 -0.62
C LEU A 191 -14.31 -5.84 -0.76
N VAL A 192 -15.09 -6.49 -1.63
CA VAL A 192 -14.69 -7.78 -2.22
C VAL A 192 -13.88 -7.42 -3.46
N ILE A 193 -12.58 -7.17 -3.27
CA ILE A 193 -11.67 -7.09 -4.40
C ILE A 193 -11.30 -8.52 -4.76
N PHE A 194 -11.76 -8.90 -5.95
CA PHE A 194 -11.46 -10.12 -6.68
C PHE A 194 -10.06 -10.67 -6.36
N SER A 195 -10.09 -11.85 -5.76
CA SER A 195 -9.13 -12.92 -6.04
C SER A 195 -9.19 -13.14 -7.56
N GLU A 196 -8.21 -12.63 -8.31
CA GLU A 196 -7.88 -13.31 -9.55
C GLU A 196 -7.21 -14.62 -9.14
N GLU A 197 -8.00 -15.69 -9.25
CA GLU A 197 -7.58 -17.10 -9.25
C GLU A 197 -7.00 -17.62 -7.91
N LEU A 198 -7.93 -18.04 -7.04
CA LEU A 198 -7.76 -19.29 -6.30
C LEU A 198 -8.26 -20.42 -7.21
#